data_AF-A0ABD0BVG8-F1
#
_entry.id   AF-A0ABD0BVG8-F1
#
_cell.length_a   1.000
_cell.length_b   1.000
_cell.length_c   1.000
_cell.angle_alpha   90.00
_cell.angle_beta   90.00
_cell.angle_gamma   90.00
#
_symmetry.space_group_name_H-M   'P 1'
#
loop_
_entity.id
_entity.type
_entity.pdbx_description
1 polymer ?
#
loop_
_entity_poly.entity_id
_entity_poly.type
_entity_poly.pdbx_seq_one_letter_code
_entity_poly.pdbx_strand_id
1 'polypeptide(L)'
;MTGYAMQISSAAIALIKKQQGLSLEKYRDEKGIWVIGYGHVIRQWEKFNSLITPIEAENLLFNDIQLCEALLREMNKRPLTQQQHDALILTLFSFGEESPLPEKILQAVARV
;
A
#
# COMPACT_ATOMS: atom_id res chain seq x y z
N MET A 1 -21.20 5.10 18.09
CA MET A 1 -20.12 6.08 17.82
C MET A 1 -19.66 5.81 16.42
N THR A 2 -19.92 6.73 15.49
CA THR A 2 -19.51 6.65 14.08
C THR A 2 -17.98 6.66 14.06
N GLY A 3 -17.38 5.47 13.99
CA GLY A 3 -15.94 5.32 14.00
C GLY A 3 -15.40 5.86 12.69
N TYR A 4 -14.77 7.03 12.73
CA TYR A 4 -13.92 7.48 11.63
C TYR A 4 -12.90 6.37 11.38
N ALA A 5 -12.97 5.76 10.19
CA ALA A 5 -11.93 4.84 9.74
C ALA A 5 -10.61 5.61 9.78
N MET A 6 -9.60 5.04 10.42
CA MET A 6 -8.27 5.64 10.46
C MET A 6 -7.74 5.73 9.03
N GLN A 7 -7.13 6.87 8.71
CA GLN A 7 -6.54 7.13 7.39
C GLN A 7 -5.05 7.31 7.57
N ILE A 8 -4.24 6.83 6.63
CA ILE A 8 -2.79 7.02 6.64
C ILE A 8 -2.44 8.52 6.64
N SER A 9 -1.39 8.90 7.38
CA SER A 9 -0.91 10.29 7.38
C SER A 9 -0.21 10.66 6.06
N SER A 10 -0.23 11.95 5.73
CA SER A 10 0.51 12.50 4.57
C SER A 10 2.02 12.27 4.66
N ALA A 11 2.59 12.24 5.87
CA ALA A 11 3.99 11.94 6.11
C ALA A 11 4.33 10.50 5.72
N ALA A 12 3.47 9.54 6.08
CA ALA A 12 3.65 8.14 5.69
C ALA A 12 3.46 7.94 4.17
N ILE A 13 2.49 8.61 3.55
CA ILE A 13 2.34 8.62 2.08
C ILE A 13 3.63 9.12 1.40
N ALA A 14 4.20 10.23 1.89
CA ALA A 14 5.44 10.78 1.35
C ALA A 14 6.61 9.78 1.47
N LEU A 15 6.66 9.01 2.57
CA LEU A 15 7.65 7.97 2.75
C LEU A 15 7.48 6.81 1.78
N ILE A 16 6.24 6.34 1.55
CA ILE A 16 5.94 5.29 0.55
C ILE A 16 6.45 5.72 -0.83
N LYS A 17 6.08 6.92 -1.27
CA LYS A 17 6.52 7.46 -2.56
C LYS A 17 8.03 7.51 -2.70
N LYS A 18 8.72 7.94 -1.64
CA LYS A 18 10.18 8.02 -1.60
C LYS A 18 10.83 6.63 -1.70
N GLN A 19 10.25 5.62 -1.04
CA GLN A 19 10.77 4.25 -1.04
C GLN A 19 10.52 3.53 -2.36
N GLN A 20 9.33 3.68 -2.94
CA GLN A 20 8.93 2.99 -4.17
C GLN A 20 9.51 3.65 -5.43
N GLY A 21 9.63 4.98 -5.43
CA GLY A 21 9.90 5.76 -6.63
C GLY A 21 8.71 5.80 -7.59
N LEU A 22 8.77 6.68 -8.59
CA LEU A 22 7.70 6.88 -9.57
C LEU A 22 8.12 6.35 -10.93
N SER A 23 7.32 5.46 -11.51
CA SER A 23 7.39 5.10 -12.93
C SER A 23 6.10 5.46 -13.66
N LEU A 24 6.20 6.31 -14.68
CA LEU A 24 5.06 6.67 -15.53
C LEU A 24 4.80 5.64 -16.64
N GLU A 25 5.76 4.76 -16.89
CA GLU A 25 5.64 3.63 -17.80
C GLU A 25 5.53 2.34 -17.00
N LYS A 26 4.76 1.37 -17.50
CA LYS A 26 4.77 0.03 -16.91
C LYS A 26 6.10 -0.65 -17.19
N TYR A 27 6.64 -1.34 -16.21
CA TYR A 27 7.86 -2.13 -16.33
C TYR A 27 7.70 -3.46 -15.61
N ARG A 28 8.65 -4.37 -15.81
CA ARG A 28 8.73 -5.60 -15.02
C ARG A 28 9.70 -5.39 -13.87
N ASP A 29 9.25 -5.68 -12.65
CA ASP A 29 10.11 -5.66 -11.47
C ASP A 29 11.12 -6.83 -11.48
N GLU A 30 11.93 -6.94 -10.42
CA GLU A 30 12.93 -8.00 -10.26
C GLU A 30 12.32 -9.42 -10.25
N LYS A 31 11.02 -9.54 -9.98
CA LYS A 31 10.26 -10.80 -9.96
C LYS A 31 9.56 -11.07 -11.30
N GLY A 32 9.68 -10.17 -12.28
CA GLY A 32 9.07 -10.28 -13.60
C GLY A 32 7.60 -9.88 -13.66
N ILE A 33 7.06 -9.25 -12.61
CA ILE A 33 5.67 -8.81 -12.47
C ILE A 33 5.51 -7.41 -13.10
N TRP A 34 4.41 -7.20 -13.82
CA TRP A 34 4.10 -5.90 -14.43
C TRP A 34 3.63 -4.91 -13.37
N VAL A 35 4.37 -3.81 -13.21
CA VAL A 35 4.09 -2.74 -12.24
C VAL A 35 4.11 -1.37 -12.90
N ILE A 36 3.44 -0.38 -12.30
CA ILE A 36 3.41 1.03 -12.75
C ILE A 36 3.21 1.98 -11.57
N GLY A 37 3.47 3.28 -11.75
CA GLY A 37 3.27 4.30 -10.71
C GLY A 37 4.25 4.11 -9.56
N TYR A 38 3.73 4.10 -8.33
CA TYR A 38 4.50 3.85 -7.11
C TYR A 38 4.49 2.36 -6.72
N GLY A 39 4.79 1.47 -7.69
CA GLY A 39 4.84 0.02 -7.47
C GLY A 39 3.48 -0.69 -7.54
N HIS A 40 2.47 -0.09 -8.16
CA HIS A 40 1.15 -0.70 -8.35
C HIS A 40 1.25 -1.92 -9.27
N VAL A 41 0.80 -3.09 -8.78
CA VAL A 41 0.76 -4.33 -9.56
C VAL A 41 -0.41 -4.30 -10.53
N ILE A 42 -0.10 -4.35 -11.83
CA ILE A 42 -1.11 -4.28 -12.89
C ILE A 42 -1.91 -5.59 -12.90
N ARG A 43 -3.21 -5.49 -12.66
CA ARG A 43 -4.12 -6.63 -12.65
C ARG A 43 -4.53 -7.00 -14.08
N GLN A 44 -4.95 -8.24 -14.28
CA GLN A 44 -5.27 -8.79 -15.61
C GLN A 44 -6.33 -7.99 -16.41
N TRP A 45 -7.21 -7.26 -15.74
CA TRP A 45 -8.26 -6.45 -16.37
C TRP A 45 -7.84 -5.00 -16.62
N GLU A 46 -6.70 -4.56 -16.10
CA GLU A 46 -6.17 -3.21 -16.27
C GLU A 46 -5.31 -3.13 -17.53
N LYS A 47 -5.45 -2.04 -18.27
CA LYS A 47 -4.72 -1.83 -19.53
C LYS A 47 -4.05 -0.47 -19.51
N PHE A 48 -2.73 -0.49 -19.43
CA PHE A 48 -1.87 0.68 -19.60
C PHE A 48 -1.14 0.54 -20.93
N ASN A 49 -1.62 1.27 -21.94
CA ASN A 49 -1.08 1.27 -23.31
C ASN A 49 -0.27 2.53 -23.63
N SER A 50 -0.23 3.48 -22.70
CA SER A 50 0.50 4.75 -22.79
C SER A 50 1.10 5.07 -21.43
N LEU A 51 1.98 6.07 -21.39
CA LEU A 51 2.43 6.67 -20.14
C LEU A 51 1.23 7.19 -19.36
N ILE A 52 1.28 7.01 -18.04
CA ILE A 52 0.36 7.67 -17.11
C ILE A 52 0.92 9.02 -16.69
N THR A 53 0.04 9.88 -16.20
CA THR A 53 0.39 11.13 -15.56
C THR A 53 0.79 10.92 -14.10
N PRO A 54 1.53 11.85 -13.47
CA PRO A 54 1.77 11.80 -12.03
C PRO A 54 0.48 11.72 -11.22
N ILE A 55 -0.59 12.40 -11.64
CA ILE A 55 -1.89 12.37 -10.96
C ILE A 55 -2.54 10.98 -11.02
N GLU A 56 -2.45 10.29 -12.16
CA GLU A 56 -2.91 8.91 -12.26
C GLU A 56 -2.09 7.96 -11.38
N ALA A 57 -0.78 8.16 -11.27
CA ALA A 57 0.07 7.39 -10.36
C ALA A 57 -0.30 7.63 -8.88
N GLU A 58 -0.63 8.87 -8.52
CA GLU A 58 -1.16 9.24 -7.19
C GLU A 58 -2.49 8.53 -6.89
N ASN A 59 -3.41 8.50 -7.87
CA ASN A 59 -4.69 7.83 -7.71
C ASN A 59 -4.52 6.31 -7.54
N LEU A 60 -3.60 5.68 -8.28
CA LEU A 60 -3.27 4.26 -8.10
C LEU A 60 -2.76 3.99 -6.69
N LEU A 61 -1.79 4.78 -6.23
CA LEU A 61 -1.25 4.66 -4.87
C LEU A 61 -2.35 4.83 -3.80
N PHE A 62 -3.26 5.78 -3.98
CA PHE A 62 -4.36 5.99 -3.05
C PHE A 62 -5.32 4.78 -3.01
N ASN A 63 -5.64 4.20 -4.17
CA ASN A 63 -6.47 2.99 -4.24
C ASN A 63 -5.80 1.79 -3.54
N ASP A 64 -4.49 1.62 -3.72
CA ASP A 64 -3.74 0.56 -3.05
C ASP A 64 -3.70 0.76 -1.53
N ILE A 65 -3.49 1.99 -1.06
CA ILE A 65 -3.58 2.35 0.36
C ILE A 65 -4.97 2.02 0.91
N GLN A 66 -6.04 2.39 0.20
CA GLN A 66 -7.41 2.10 0.66
C GLN A 66 -7.67 0.59 0.79
N LEU A 67 -7.11 -0.23 -0.10
CA LEU A 67 -7.17 -1.69 0.00
C LEU A 67 -6.43 -2.18 1.25
N CYS A 68 -5.23 -1.67 1.51
CA CYS A 68 -4.47 -1.99 2.72
C CYS A 68 -5.24 -1.59 3.99
N GLU A 69 -5.84 -0.40 4.03
CA GLU A 69 -6.65 0.06 5.17
C GLU A 69 -7.89 -0.82 5.37
N ALA A 70 -8.53 -1.29 4.30
CA ALA A 70 -9.65 -2.23 4.39
C ALA A 70 -9.22 -3.56 5.02
N LEU A 71 -8.10 -4.13 4.56
CA LEU A 71 -7.54 -5.35 5.13
C LEU A 71 -7.16 -5.18 6.61
N LEU A 72 -6.54 -4.06 6.98
CA LEU A 72 -6.21 -3.75 8.38
C LEU A 72 -7.47 -3.66 9.25
N ARG A 73 -8.55 -3.07 8.75
CA ARG A 73 -9.84 -3.01 9.47
C ARG A 73 -10.44 -4.39 9.69
N GLU A 74 -10.33 -5.28 8.71
CA GLU A 74 -10.84 -6.66 8.84
C GLU A 74 -10.01 -7.50 9.82
N MET A 75 -8.69 -7.33 9.80
CA MET A 75 -7.76 -8.10 10.63
C MET A 75 -7.71 -7.62 12.07
N ASN A 76 -7.80 -6.31 12.31
CA ASN A 76 -7.51 -5.74 13.61
C ASN A 76 -8.76 -5.46 14.44
N LYS A 77 -9.01 -6.35 15.41
CA LYS A 77 -10.15 -6.23 16.35
C LYS A 77 -9.91 -5.25 17.51
N ARG A 78 -8.71 -4.66 17.60
CA ARG A 78 -8.33 -3.72 18.66
C ARG A 78 -8.18 -2.30 18.10
N PRO A 79 -8.40 -1.25 18.89
CA PRO A 79 -8.06 0.12 18.48
C PRO A 79 -6.55 0.25 18.22
N LEU A 80 -6.18 0.94 17.14
CA LEU A 80 -4.80 1.33 16.83
C LEU A 80 -4.61 2.81 17.13
N THR A 81 -3.37 3.21 17.43
CA THR A 81 -2.97 4.62 17.33
C THR A 81 -2.65 4.98 15.87
N GLN A 82 -2.68 6.27 15.52
CA GLN A 82 -2.32 6.75 14.18
C GLN A 82 -0.93 6.25 13.74
N GLN A 83 0.04 6.28 14.66
CA GLN A 83 1.42 5.84 14.40
C GLN A 83 1.50 4.34 14.12
N GLN A 84 0.73 3.52 14.85
CA GLN A 84 0.67 2.08 14.62
C GLN A 84 0.03 1.75 13.27
N HIS A 85 -1.03 2.47 12.90
CA HIS A 85 -1.66 2.31 11.59
C HIS A 85 -0.72 2.71 10.45
N ASP A 86 -0.08 3.87 10.53
CA ASP A 86 0.89 4.32 9.53
C ASP A 86 2.03 3.31 9.37
N ALA A 87 2.59 2.81 10.49
CA ALA A 87 3.65 1.81 10.48
C ALA A 87 3.21 0.49 9.82
N LEU A 88 1.97 0.06 10.06
CA LEU A 88 1.40 -1.13 9.43
C LEU A 88 1.26 -0.96 7.92
N ILE A 89 0.74 0.18 7.44
CA ILE A 89 0.65 0.43 6.00
C ILE A 89 2.03 0.50 5.37
N LEU A 90 2.99 1.22 5.96
CA LEU A 90 4.38 1.27 5.48
C LEU A 90 5.01 -0.12 5.38
N THR A 91 4.70 -0.98 6.34
CA THR A 91 5.17 -2.37 6.36
C THR A 91 4.59 -3.18 5.21
N LEU A 92 3.30 -3.02 4.92
CA LEU A 92 2.65 -3.67 3.77
C LEU A 92 3.31 -3.28 2.44
N PHE A 93 3.66 -2.00 2.27
CA PHE A 93 4.38 -1.52 1.08
C PHE A 93 5.86 -1.96 1.04
N SER A 94 6.48 -2.21 2.19
CA SER A 94 7.88 -2.65 2.25
C SER A 94 8.09 -4.12 1.92
N PHE A 95 7.09 -4.99 2.16
CA PHE A 95 7.23 -6.44 2.00
C PHE A 95 6.84 -7.01 0.63
N GLY A 96 6.49 -6.15 -0.35
CA GLY A 96 6.29 -6.52 -1.76
C GLY A 96 5.64 -7.88 -1.98
N GLU A 97 4.33 -7.99 -1.75
CA GLU A 97 3.43 -9.13 -2.00
C GLU A 97 3.88 -10.54 -1.54
N GLU A 98 5.04 -10.71 -0.91
CA GLU A 98 5.61 -12.03 -0.59
C GLU A 98 5.25 -12.58 0.79
N SER A 99 4.04 -12.31 1.27
CA SER A 99 3.54 -13.08 2.40
C SER A 99 2.04 -13.35 2.28
N PRO A 100 1.57 -14.55 2.64
CA PRO A 100 0.18 -14.72 3.01
C PRO A 100 -0.07 -13.78 4.20
N LEU A 101 -0.87 -12.75 3.95
CA LEU A 101 -0.88 -11.48 4.68
C LEU A 101 -1.63 -11.37 6.04
N PRO A 102 -2.13 -12.42 6.72
CA PRO A 102 -2.65 -12.21 8.08
C PRO A 102 -1.65 -12.36 9.23
N GLU A 103 -0.87 -13.45 9.26
CA GLU A 103 -0.35 -13.96 10.54
C GLU A 103 0.94 -13.29 11.03
N LYS A 104 1.85 -12.93 10.12
CA LYS A 104 3.15 -12.35 10.47
C LYS A 104 3.06 -10.87 10.90
N ILE A 105 2.13 -10.12 10.32
CA ILE A 105 1.90 -8.70 10.66
C ILE A 105 1.36 -8.56 12.09
N LEU A 106 0.43 -9.44 12.47
CA LEU A 106 -0.09 -9.53 13.84
C LEU A 106 1.01 -9.81 14.87
N GLN A 107 1.99 -10.66 14.54
CA GLN A 107 3.11 -10.97 15.44
C GLN A 107 4.14 -9.84 15.56
N ALA A 108 4.33 -9.03 14.52
CA ALA A 108 5.28 -7.91 14.54
C ALA A 108 4.78 -6.76 15.44
N VAL A 109 3.48 -6.45 15.41
CA VAL A 109 2.89 -5.40 16.27
C VAL A 109 2.70 -5.86 17.71
N ALA A 110 2.46 -7.16 17.95
CA ALA A 110 2.29 -7.70 19.29
C ALA A 110 3.60 -7.79 20.13
N ARG A 111 4.75 -7.41 19.55
CA ARG A 111 6.08 -7.49 20.19
C ARG A 111 6.73 -6.13 20.46
N VAL A 112 6.02 -5.03 20.25
CA VAL A 112 6.41 -3.66 20.62
C VAL A 112 5.46 -3.15 21.69
#